data_AF-A0A954Z2G7-F1
#
_entry.id   AF-A0A954Z2G7-F1
#
_cell.length_a   1.000
_cell.length_b   1.000
_cell.length_c   1.000
_cell.angle_alpha   90.00
_cell.angle_beta   90.00
_cell.angle_gamma   90.00
#
_symmetry.space_group_name_H-M   'P 1'
#
loop_
_entity.id
_entity.type
_entity.pdbx_description
1 polymer ?
#
loop_
_entity_poly.entity_id
_entity_poly.type
_entity_poly.pdbx_seq_one_letter_code
_entity_poly.pdbx_strand_id
1 'polypeptide(L)'
;IATRRPDPRTGQYALDRSRHRYLFLGDGGLVDNLGLRHVIDSMQYGEIGEMIEAGRIKRLIVITVDAGVSANMPIEDRATSPGIFMQTFQAASIGVDNYSDALVRIMNHLMYEEPRIYASAADAVGAACPEAEAEFRSNRADVQREFLHIGFHQIEDADRRARFDEIPTSLFLPKRDVDDLIDLGRELITKAMTRE
;
A
#
# COMPACT_ATOMS: atom_id res chain seq x y z
N ILE A 1 -4.71 -8.77 31.29
CA ILE A 1 -3.65 -9.47 30.50
C ILE A 1 -2.42 -8.60 30.58
N ALA A 2 -1.38 -9.04 31.30
CA ALA A 2 -0.20 -8.22 31.57
C ALA A 2 0.66 -8.09 30.30
N THR A 3 0.76 -6.88 29.76
CA THR A 3 1.63 -6.55 28.63
C THR A 3 3.06 -6.33 29.15
N ARG A 4 3.87 -7.39 29.13
CA ARG A 4 5.30 -7.29 29.42
C ARG A 4 5.95 -6.47 28.29
N ARG A 5 6.54 -5.32 28.61
CA ARG A 5 7.36 -4.57 27.64
C ARG A 5 8.50 -5.48 27.15
N PRO A 6 8.75 -5.57 25.84
CA PRO A 6 9.83 -6.40 25.31
C PRO A 6 11.20 -5.87 25.79
N ASP A 7 12.10 -6.79 26.19
CA ASP A 7 13.48 -6.48 26.63
C ASP A 7 14.30 -5.99 25.42
N PRO A 8 14.90 -4.79 25.46
CA PRO A 8 15.68 -4.26 24.34
C PRO A 8 16.93 -5.07 23.99
N ARG A 9 17.30 -6.09 24.78
CA ARG A 9 18.44 -6.99 24.52
C ARG A 9 18.07 -8.24 23.73
N THR A 10 16.79 -8.54 23.55
CA THR A 10 16.40 -9.60 22.61
C THR A 10 16.54 -9.02 21.21
N GLY A 11 17.52 -9.49 20.43
CA GLY A 11 17.50 -9.29 18.98
C GLY A 11 16.13 -9.67 18.40
N GLN A 12 15.83 -9.21 17.18
CA GLN A 12 14.54 -9.46 16.51
C GLN A 12 14.02 -10.86 16.85
N TYR A 13 12.80 -10.94 17.41
CA TYR A 13 12.17 -12.12 18.03
C TYR A 13 12.49 -13.48 17.35
N ALA A 14 12.64 -13.49 16.03
CA ALA A 14 12.97 -14.68 15.23
C ALA A 14 14.44 -15.18 15.32
N LEU A 15 15.38 -14.42 15.90
CA LEU A 15 16.83 -14.71 15.83
C LEU A 15 17.40 -15.41 17.08
N ASP A 16 16.65 -15.51 18.18
CA ASP A 16 17.09 -16.24 19.37
C ASP A 16 16.70 -17.73 19.28
N ARG A 17 17.57 -18.54 18.68
CA ARG A 17 17.40 -20.00 18.57
C ARG A 17 17.21 -20.70 19.92
N SER A 18 17.77 -20.15 21.00
CA SER A 18 17.69 -20.77 22.33
C SER A 18 16.29 -20.64 22.95
N ARG A 19 15.54 -19.60 22.57
CA ARG A 19 14.17 -19.34 23.01
C ARG A 19 13.11 -19.69 21.96
N HIS A 20 13.48 -19.70 20.68
CA HIS A 20 12.58 -19.92 19.55
C HIS A 20 13.13 -21.04 18.64
N ARG A 21 12.86 -22.29 19.04
CA ARG A 21 13.36 -23.50 18.34
C ARG A 21 12.68 -23.72 16.98
N TYR A 22 11.46 -23.24 16.80
CA TYR A 22 10.67 -23.42 15.58
C TYR A 22 10.29 -22.06 15.00
N LEU A 23 10.45 -21.92 13.69
CA LEU A 23 10.05 -20.74 12.91
C LEU A 23 8.75 -21.08 12.17
N PHE A 24 7.68 -20.35 12.47
CA PHE A 24 6.42 -20.45 11.73
C PHE A 24 6.41 -19.34 10.68
N LEU A 25 6.42 -19.72 9.41
CA LEU A 25 6.36 -18.79 8.29
C LEU A 25 4.90 -18.72 7.82
N GLY A 26 4.38 -17.50 7.72
CA GLY A 26 3.10 -17.19 7.10
C GLY A 26 3.31 -16.53 5.73
N ASP A 27 2.28 -16.58 4.90
CA ASP A 27 2.25 -15.84 3.64
C ASP A 27 2.23 -14.33 3.89
N GLY A 28 2.93 -13.55 3.06
CA GLY A 28 2.96 -12.09 3.13
C GLY A 28 1.60 -11.43 2.89
N GLY A 29 0.71 -12.09 2.13
CA GLY A 29 -0.68 -11.65 1.92
C GLY A 29 -1.55 -11.69 3.18
N LEU A 30 -1.04 -12.20 4.30
CA LEU A 30 -1.69 -12.08 5.62
C LEU A 30 -1.34 -10.77 6.34
N VAL A 31 -0.43 -9.95 5.79
CA VAL A 31 0.11 -8.76 6.44
C VAL A 31 -0.06 -7.50 5.59
N ASP A 32 0.14 -7.60 4.28
CA ASP A 32 -0.03 -6.50 3.32
C ASP A 32 -0.34 -7.08 1.94
N ASN A 33 -1.42 -6.62 1.30
CA ASN A 33 -1.81 -7.05 -0.05
C ASN A 33 -1.25 -6.14 -1.16
N LEU A 34 -0.71 -4.96 -0.80
CA LEU A 34 -0.33 -3.92 -1.76
C LEU A 34 1.18 -3.67 -1.82
N GLY A 35 1.93 -4.20 -0.84
CA GLY A 35 3.39 -4.05 -0.74
C GLY A 35 3.86 -2.61 -0.51
N LEU A 36 2.94 -1.70 -0.16
CA LEU A 36 3.22 -0.28 -0.03
C LEU A 36 4.15 0.01 1.15
N ARG A 37 4.18 -0.86 2.15
CA ARG A 37 4.97 -0.62 3.37
C ARG A 37 6.45 -0.37 3.08
N HIS A 38 7.05 -1.20 2.22
CA HIS A 38 8.46 -1.06 1.87
C HIS A 38 8.76 0.23 1.10
N VAL A 39 7.84 0.65 0.24
CA VAL A 39 7.97 1.91 -0.52
C VAL A 39 7.85 3.11 0.41
N ILE A 40 6.87 3.10 1.31
CA ILE A 40 6.67 4.14 2.34
C ILE A 40 7.91 4.28 3.22
N ASP A 41 8.41 3.16 3.75
CA ASP A 41 9.61 3.17 4.61
C ASP A 41 10.84 3.71 3.83
N SER A 42 10.99 3.36 2.55
CA SER A 42 12.08 3.87 1.70
C SER A 42 11.95 5.37 1.40
N MET A 43 10.74 5.90 1.23
CA MET A 43 10.50 7.33 1.05
C MET A 43 10.72 8.15 2.32
N GLN A 44 10.36 7.60 3.48
CA GLN A 44 10.47 8.29 4.77
C GLN A 44 11.87 8.20 5.36
N TYR A 45 12.50 7.02 5.28
CA TYR A 45 13.69 6.68 6.07
C TYR A 45 14.80 6.01 5.26
N GLY A 46 14.66 5.91 3.94
CA GLY A 46 15.59 5.15 3.10
C GLY A 46 15.98 5.84 1.80
N GLU A 47 16.45 5.02 0.86
CA GLU A 47 17.14 5.46 -0.34
C GLU A 47 16.29 6.36 -1.25
N ILE A 48 14.98 6.12 -1.37
CA ILE A 48 14.11 6.98 -2.18
C ILE A 48 14.07 8.39 -1.59
N GLY A 49 13.86 8.50 -0.27
CA GLY A 49 13.86 9.78 0.43
C GLY A 49 15.20 10.51 0.31
N GLU A 50 16.32 9.81 0.48
CA GLU A 50 17.67 10.36 0.33
C GLU A 50 17.94 10.85 -1.10
N MET A 51 17.49 10.10 -2.12
CA MET A 51 17.63 10.51 -3.51
C MET A 51 16.75 11.71 -3.87
N ILE A 52 15.56 11.83 -3.28
CA ILE A 52 14.71 13.02 -3.40
C ILE A 52 15.44 14.23 -2.81
N GLU A 53 15.94 14.13 -1.58
CA GLU A 53 16.63 15.25 -0.92
C GLU A 53 17.94 15.62 -1.60
N ALA A 54 18.66 14.66 -2.16
CA ALA A 54 19.84 14.91 -2.98
C ALA A 54 19.50 15.51 -4.37
N GLY A 55 18.22 15.70 -4.68
CA GLY A 55 17.75 16.22 -5.96
C GLY A 55 17.99 15.28 -7.15
N ARG A 56 18.26 13.99 -6.90
CA ARG A 56 18.53 12.95 -7.91
C ARG A 56 17.26 12.42 -8.55
N ILE A 57 16.13 12.48 -7.83
CA ILE A 57 14.81 12.16 -8.34
C ILE A 57 14.08 13.48 -8.65
N LYS A 58 13.61 13.62 -9.90
CA LYS A 58 12.78 14.76 -10.33
C LYS A 58 11.32 14.37 -10.59
N ARG A 59 11.08 13.09 -10.84
CA ARG A 59 9.75 12.51 -11.01
C ARG A 59 9.69 11.15 -10.35
N LEU A 60 8.65 10.91 -9.54
CA LEU A 60 8.39 9.66 -8.86
C LEU A 60 6.98 9.19 -9.21
N ILE A 61 6.88 7.99 -9.79
CA ILE A 61 5.60 7.34 -10.07
C ILE A 61 5.55 6.05 -9.27
N VAL A 62 4.53 5.90 -8.44
CA VAL A 62 4.27 4.67 -7.68
C VAL A 62 3.01 4.03 -8.24
N ILE A 63 3.11 2.80 -8.71
CA ILE A 63 1.97 2.03 -9.21
C ILE A 63 1.76 0.85 -8.28
N THR A 64 0.59 0.78 -7.65
CA THR A 64 0.17 -0.39 -6.88
C THR A 64 -1.03 -1.04 -7.56
N VAL A 65 -1.02 -2.37 -7.61
CA VAL A 65 -2.07 -3.17 -8.25
C VAL A 65 -2.73 -4.00 -7.17
N ASP A 66 -3.99 -3.72 -6.94
CA ASP A 66 -4.87 -4.39 -6.00
C ASP A 66 -5.70 -5.43 -6.73
N ALA A 67 -5.38 -6.69 -6.44
CA ALA A 67 -6.11 -7.86 -6.91
C ALA A 67 -6.95 -8.50 -5.79
N GLY A 68 -7.26 -7.73 -4.73
CA GLY A 68 -8.16 -8.15 -3.67
C GLY A 68 -9.52 -8.50 -4.25
N VAL A 69 -9.92 -9.76 -4.09
CA VAL A 69 -11.25 -10.21 -4.50
C VAL A 69 -12.25 -9.85 -3.41
N SER A 70 -13.34 -9.19 -3.80
CA SER A 70 -14.50 -9.02 -2.93
C SER A 70 -15.17 -10.38 -2.77
N ALA A 71 -14.76 -11.17 -1.77
CA ALA A 71 -15.37 -12.47 -1.55
C ALA A 71 -16.83 -12.28 -1.15
N ASN A 72 -17.74 -12.44 -2.12
CA ASN A 72 -19.18 -12.49 -1.89
C ASN A 72 -19.46 -13.80 -1.15
N MET A 73 -19.24 -13.81 0.17
CA MET A 73 -19.47 -14.99 0.98
C MET A 73 -20.96 -15.03 1.34
N PRO A 74 -21.71 -16.06 0.92
CA PRO A 74 -23.13 -16.23 1.24
C PRO A 74 -23.32 -16.69 2.70
N ILE A 75 -22.69 -15.99 3.65
CA ILE A 75 -22.89 -16.16 5.09
C ILE A 75 -24.32 -15.76 5.45
N GLU A 76 -24.85 -14.78 4.73
CA GLU A 76 -26.20 -14.23 4.89
C GLU A 76 -27.27 -15.15 4.28
N ASP A 77 -26.90 -16.00 3.32
CA ASP A 77 -27.82 -16.90 2.61
C ASP A 77 -28.04 -18.24 3.33
N ARG A 78 -27.43 -18.44 4.51
CA ARG A 78 -27.56 -19.69 5.28
C ARG A 78 -27.85 -19.42 6.75
N ALA A 79 -28.90 -20.05 7.27
CA ALA A 79 -29.30 -19.99 8.69
C ALA A 79 -28.33 -20.73 9.66
N THR A 80 -27.10 -21.02 9.23
CA THR A 80 -26.09 -21.74 10.01
C THR A 80 -24.95 -20.79 10.36
N SER A 81 -24.66 -20.66 11.66
CA SER A 81 -23.54 -19.86 12.16
C SER A 81 -22.22 -20.27 11.48
N PRO A 82 -21.41 -19.32 10.97
CA PRO A 82 -20.10 -19.62 10.42
C PRO A 82 -19.22 -20.37 11.41
N GLY A 83 -18.52 -21.42 10.95
CA GLY A 83 -17.55 -22.12 11.81
C GLY A 83 -16.45 -21.18 12.31
N ILE A 84 -15.84 -21.50 13.46
CA ILE A 84 -14.82 -20.64 14.10
C ILE A 84 -13.64 -20.32 13.17
N PHE A 85 -13.22 -21.27 12.32
CA PHE A 85 -12.17 -21.06 11.32
C PHE A 85 -12.54 -20.00 10.27
N MET A 86 -13.80 -20.01 9.79
CA MET A 86 -14.29 -19.00 8.85
C MET A 86 -14.32 -17.61 9.49
N GLN A 87 -14.76 -17.52 10.74
CA GLN A 87 -14.77 -16.24 11.47
C GLN A 87 -13.36 -15.70 11.69
N THR A 88 -12.40 -16.55 12.08
CA THR A 88 -10.99 -16.13 12.25
C THR A 88 -10.37 -15.69 10.93
N PHE A 89 -10.63 -16.42 9.84
CA PHE A 89 -10.15 -16.04 8.51
C PHE A 89 -10.71 -14.69 8.08
N GLN A 90 -12.02 -14.46 8.22
CA GLN A 90 -12.64 -13.17 7.90
C GLN A 90 -12.10 -12.02 8.73
N ALA A 91 -11.93 -12.22 10.05
CA ALA A 91 -11.35 -11.20 10.91
C ALA A 91 -9.91 -10.86 10.51
N ALA A 92 -9.14 -11.86 10.08
CA ALA A 92 -7.81 -11.64 9.53
C ALA A 92 -7.85 -10.86 8.20
N SER A 93 -8.73 -11.24 7.26
CA SER A 93 -8.92 -10.53 5.99
C SER A 93 -9.29 -9.06 6.20
N ILE A 94 -10.29 -8.77 7.04
CA ILE A 94 -10.69 -7.41 7.39
C ILE A 94 -9.51 -6.63 8.01
N GLY A 95 -8.68 -7.30 8.83
CA GLY A 95 -7.47 -6.69 9.39
C GLY A 95 -6.47 -6.28 8.31
N VAL A 96 -6.24 -7.15 7.32
CA VAL A 96 -5.35 -6.89 6.19
C VAL A 96 -5.88 -5.76 5.31
N ASP A 97 -7.19 -5.73 5.03
CA ASP A 97 -7.83 -4.70 4.21
C ASP A 97 -7.70 -3.32 4.88
N ASN A 98 -8.03 -3.23 6.18
CA ASN A 98 -7.88 -1.98 6.94
C ASN A 98 -6.44 -1.49 6.99
N TYR A 99 -5.47 -2.41 7.08
CA TYR A 99 -4.06 -2.06 7.05
C TYR A 99 -3.63 -1.56 5.67
N SER A 100 -4.06 -2.24 4.60
CA SER A 100 -3.79 -1.85 3.21
C SER A 100 -4.35 -0.45 2.91
N ASP A 101 -5.59 -0.17 3.35
CA ASP A 101 -6.23 1.16 3.26
C ASP A 101 -5.44 2.23 4.01
N ALA A 102 -4.89 1.90 5.19
CA ALA A 102 -4.05 2.82 5.95
C ALA A 102 -2.76 3.15 5.19
N LEU A 103 -2.13 2.16 4.56
CA LEU A 103 -0.93 2.38 3.74
C LEU A 103 -1.25 3.22 2.50
N VAL A 104 -2.39 3.02 1.85
CA VAL A 104 -2.85 3.86 0.73
C VAL A 104 -3.01 5.31 1.17
N ARG A 105 -3.59 5.57 2.35
CA ARG A 105 -3.72 6.95 2.87
C ARG A 105 -2.36 7.58 3.19
N ILE A 106 -1.46 6.82 3.80
CA ILE A 106 -0.09 7.31 4.07
C ILE A 106 0.64 7.61 2.77
N MET A 107 0.52 6.73 1.76
CA MET A 107 1.11 6.94 0.45
C MET A 107 0.55 8.21 -0.21
N ASN A 108 -0.77 8.42 -0.18
CA ASN A 108 -1.39 9.65 -0.69
C ASN A 108 -0.86 10.90 0.03
N HIS A 109 -0.73 10.85 1.36
CA HIS A 109 -0.15 11.95 2.14
C HIS A 109 1.28 12.26 1.69
N LEU A 110 2.14 11.23 1.58
CA LEU A 110 3.51 11.40 1.09
C LEU A 110 3.55 11.91 -0.35
N MET A 111 2.66 11.46 -1.22
CA MET A 111 2.71 11.80 -2.64
C MET A 111 2.17 13.20 -2.93
N TYR A 112 1.19 13.68 -2.16
CA TYR A 112 0.45 14.90 -2.52
C TYR A 112 0.38 15.98 -1.43
N GLU A 113 0.43 15.63 -0.14
CA GLU A 113 0.34 16.61 0.94
C GLU A 113 1.73 17.04 1.42
N GLU A 114 2.65 16.09 1.60
CA GLU A 114 4.00 16.35 2.08
C GLU A 114 4.76 17.40 1.22
N PRO A 115 4.80 17.32 -0.12
CA PRO A 115 5.47 18.33 -0.94
C PRO A 115 4.93 19.75 -0.70
N ARG A 116 3.61 19.87 -0.49
CA ARG A 116 2.94 21.15 -0.23
C ARG A 116 3.34 21.71 1.13
N ILE A 117 3.51 20.85 2.14
CA ILE A 117 3.98 21.25 3.46
C ILE A 117 5.39 21.84 3.34
N TYR A 118 6.32 21.16 2.66
CA TYR A 118 7.67 21.67 2.45
C TYR A 118 7.70 22.98 1.66
N ALA A 119 6.89 23.10 0.59
CA ALA A 119 6.77 24.34 -0.17
C ALA A 119 6.27 25.49 0.72
N SER A 120 5.17 25.26 1.45
CA SER A 120 4.58 26.29 2.31
C SER A 120 5.49 26.71 3.47
N ALA A 121 6.29 25.80 4.00
CA ALA A 121 7.27 26.11 5.04
C ALA A 121 8.39 27.01 4.50
N ALA A 122 8.92 26.72 3.30
CA ALA A 122 9.91 27.57 2.65
C ALA A 122 9.35 28.97 2.36
N ASP A 123 8.13 29.06 1.82
CA ASP A 123 7.46 30.34 1.53
C ASP A 123 7.24 31.17 2.80
N ALA A 124 6.78 30.53 3.90
CA ALA A 124 6.56 31.21 5.17
C ALA A 124 7.87 31.73 5.78
N VAL A 125 8.96 30.97 5.67
CA VAL A 125 10.30 31.42 6.11
C VAL A 125 10.79 32.56 5.24
N GLY A 126 10.68 32.46 3.92
CA GLY A 126 11.10 33.53 3.00
C GLY A 126 10.34 34.84 3.22
N ALA A 127 9.05 34.78 3.56
CA ALA A 127 8.26 35.96 3.89
C ALA A 127 8.71 36.65 5.19
N ALA A 128 9.22 35.90 6.17
CA ALA A 128 9.68 36.44 7.45
C ALA A 128 11.17 36.80 7.46
N CYS A 129 12.00 36.01 6.78
CA CYS A 129 13.46 36.06 6.77
C CYS A 129 13.98 35.60 5.38
N PRO A 130 14.08 36.51 4.40
CA PRO A 130 14.50 36.17 3.03
C PRO A 130 15.88 35.48 2.98
N GLU A 131 16.79 35.83 3.89
CA GLU A 131 18.14 35.26 3.95
C GLU A 131 18.15 33.78 4.39
N ALA A 132 17.10 33.34 5.09
CA ALA A 132 16.98 31.97 5.61
C ALA A 132 16.19 31.04 4.66
N GLU A 133 15.49 31.57 3.65
CA GLU A 133 14.62 30.79 2.75
C GLU A 133 15.38 29.63 2.09
N ALA A 134 16.60 29.90 1.62
CA ALA A 134 17.41 28.93 0.90
C ALA A 134 17.79 27.72 1.77
N GLU A 135 17.91 27.90 3.09
CA GLU A 135 18.22 26.82 4.04
C GLU A 135 17.00 25.92 4.32
N PHE A 136 15.79 26.46 4.16
CA PHE A 136 14.54 25.74 4.39
C PHE A 136 13.92 25.14 3.13
N ARG A 137 14.48 25.43 1.95
CA ARG A 137 14.06 24.82 0.69
C ARG A 137 14.46 23.35 0.66
N SER A 138 13.47 22.46 0.65
CA SER A 138 13.69 21.02 0.46
C SER A 138 13.37 20.61 -0.98
N ASN A 139 14.21 19.74 -1.55
CA ASN A 139 13.94 19.13 -2.85
C ASN A 139 12.66 18.28 -2.84
N ARG A 140 12.12 17.91 -1.65
CA ARG A 140 10.82 17.22 -1.54
C ARG A 140 9.67 18.02 -2.14
N ALA A 141 9.74 19.35 -2.14
CA ALA A 141 8.73 20.22 -2.73
C ALA A 141 8.74 20.19 -4.27
N ASP A 142 9.89 19.89 -4.89
CA ASP A 142 10.11 20.06 -6.34
C ASP A 142 9.92 18.77 -7.15
N VAL A 143 9.70 17.63 -6.49
CA VAL A 143 9.50 16.34 -7.18
C VAL A 143 8.08 16.25 -7.71
N GLN A 144 7.94 15.93 -8.99
CA GLN A 144 6.65 15.57 -9.59
C GLN A 144 6.28 14.16 -9.14
N ARG A 145 5.20 14.02 -8.37
CA ARG A 145 4.78 12.74 -7.76
C ARG A 145 3.44 12.31 -8.31
N GLU A 146 3.32 11.04 -8.66
CA GLU A 146 2.05 10.42 -9.07
C GLU A 146 1.87 9.04 -8.47
N PHE A 147 0.70 8.79 -7.89
CA PHE A 147 0.34 7.53 -7.26
C PHE A 147 -0.85 6.89 -7.96
N LEU A 148 -0.57 5.82 -8.71
CA LEU A 148 -1.57 5.03 -9.41
C LEU A 148 -1.95 3.82 -8.55
N HIS A 149 -3.06 3.92 -7.84
CA HIS A 149 -3.69 2.78 -7.19
C HIS A 149 -4.70 2.16 -8.15
N ILE A 150 -4.35 0.98 -8.68
CA ILE A 150 -5.10 0.29 -9.72
C ILE A 150 -5.76 -0.94 -9.14
N GLY A 151 -7.03 -1.17 -9.42
CA GLY A 151 -7.72 -2.38 -8.96
C GLY A 151 -9.10 -2.54 -9.56
N PHE A 152 -9.72 -3.70 -9.35
CA PHE A 152 -11.03 -4.01 -9.92
C PHE A 152 -12.15 -3.09 -9.42
N HIS A 153 -11.97 -2.46 -8.25
CA HIS A 153 -12.89 -1.45 -7.72
C HIS A 153 -13.08 -0.23 -8.67
N GLN A 154 -12.16 -0.01 -9.61
CA GLN A 154 -12.24 1.07 -10.61
C GLN A 154 -13.05 0.71 -11.86
N ILE A 155 -13.47 -0.55 -12.00
CA ILE A 155 -14.36 -1.00 -13.07
C ILE A 155 -15.78 -0.51 -12.75
N GLU A 156 -16.33 0.35 -13.61
CA GLU A 156 -17.65 0.96 -13.41
C GLU A 156 -18.79 -0.02 -13.65
N ASP A 157 -18.66 -0.88 -14.66
CA ASP A 157 -19.65 -1.90 -15.00
C ASP A 157 -19.61 -3.04 -13.97
N ALA A 158 -20.71 -3.22 -13.24
CA ALA A 158 -20.76 -4.15 -12.11
C ALA A 158 -20.63 -5.62 -12.53
N ASP A 159 -21.20 -6.00 -13.68
CA ASP A 159 -21.15 -7.38 -14.19
C ASP A 159 -19.74 -7.71 -14.67
N ARG A 160 -19.10 -6.76 -15.37
CA ARG A 160 -17.70 -6.86 -15.76
C ARG A 160 -16.80 -6.96 -14.54
N ARG A 161 -17.02 -6.15 -13.51
CA ARG A 161 -16.26 -6.20 -12.26
C ARG A 161 -16.40 -7.55 -11.57
N ALA A 162 -17.63 -8.06 -11.42
CA ALA A 162 -17.90 -9.37 -10.83
C ALA A 162 -17.15 -10.49 -11.55
N ARG A 163 -17.09 -10.44 -12.89
CA ARG A 163 -16.29 -11.38 -13.67
C ARG A 163 -14.80 -11.37 -13.30
N PHE A 164 -14.21 -10.19 -13.09
CA PHE A 164 -12.79 -10.09 -12.70
C PHE A 164 -12.57 -10.51 -11.24
N ASP A 165 -13.52 -10.22 -10.34
CA ASP A 165 -13.49 -10.68 -8.94
C ASP A 165 -13.58 -12.22 -8.82
N GLU A 166 -14.20 -12.90 -9.80
CA GLU A 166 -14.29 -14.36 -9.85
C GLU A 166 -13.02 -15.05 -10.37
N ILE A 167 -12.03 -14.30 -10.87
CA ILE A 167 -10.77 -14.89 -11.35
C ILE A 167 -10.07 -15.57 -10.16
N PRO A 168 -9.78 -16.87 -10.24
CA PRO A 168 -9.25 -17.61 -9.11
C PRO A 168 -7.83 -17.16 -8.77
N THR A 169 -7.57 -16.95 -7.47
CA THR A 169 -6.23 -16.64 -6.93
C THR A 169 -5.33 -17.87 -6.85
N SER A 170 -5.38 -18.72 -7.88
CA SER A 170 -4.56 -19.93 -7.97
C SER A 170 -3.23 -19.66 -8.65
N LEU A 171 -2.23 -20.53 -8.41
CA LEU A 171 -0.92 -20.43 -9.06
C LEU A 171 -0.95 -20.72 -10.58
N PHE A 172 -2.13 -20.99 -11.15
CA PHE A 172 -2.31 -21.23 -12.58
C PHE A 172 -3.55 -20.50 -13.10
N LEU A 173 -3.35 -19.53 -13.98
CA LEU A 173 -4.44 -18.83 -14.66
C LEU A 173 -4.55 -19.31 -16.11
N PRO A 174 -5.77 -19.58 -16.61
CA PRO A 174 -6.01 -19.79 -18.03
C PRO A 174 -5.46 -18.61 -18.85
N LYS A 175 -4.88 -18.89 -20.03
CA LYS A 175 -4.31 -17.86 -20.90
C LYS A 175 -5.29 -16.70 -21.17
N ARG A 176 -6.57 -17.02 -21.37
CA ARG A 176 -7.61 -16.01 -21.59
C ARG A 176 -7.73 -15.02 -20.44
N ASP A 177 -7.71 -15.50 -19.19
CA ASP A 177 -7.83 -14.62 -18.03
C ASP A 177 -6.59 -13.74 -17.88
N VAL A 178 -5.41 -14.27 -18.23
CA VAL A 178 -4.16 -13.47 -18.30
C VAL A 178 -4.27 -12.38 -19.35
N ASP A 179 -4.72 -12.70 -20.56
CA ASP A 179 -4.89 -11.72 -21.65
C ASP A 179 -5.91 -10.63 -21.25
N ASP A 180 -7.04 -11.02 -20.65
CA ASP A 180 -8.07 -10.09 -20.17
C ASP A 180 -7.56 -9.17 -19.05
N LEU A 181 -6.74 -9.68 -18.13
CA LEU A 181 -6.12 -8.90 -17.05
C LEU A 181 -5.09 -7.89 -17.60
N ILE A 182 -4.32 -8.28 -18.62
CA ILE A 182 -3.37 -7.38 -19.29
C ILE A 182 -4.13 -6.23 -19.98
N ASP A 183 -5.21 -6.55 -20.70
CA ASP A 183 -6.02 -5.54 -21.40
C ASP A 183 -6.71 -4.61 -20.41
N LEU A 184 -7.28 -5.15 -19.32
CA LEU A 184 -7.85 -4.34 -18.24
C LEU A 184 -6.80 -3.44 -17.60
N GLY A 185 -5.61 -3.97 -17.28
CA GLY A 185 -4.53 -3.18 -16.70
C GLY A 185 -4.15 -1.98 -17.58
N ARG A 186 -4.05 -2.19 -18.90
CA ARG A 186 -3.81 -1.11 -19.87
C ARG A 186 -4.92 -0.05 -19.84
N GLU A 187 -6.18 -0.49 -19.82
CA GLU A 187 -7.33 0.42 -19.74
C GLU A 187 -7.29 1.28 -18.47
N LEU A 188 -7.11 0.65 -17.31
CA LEU A 188 -7.11 1.35 -16.02
C LEU A 188 -5.94 2.32 -15.89
N ILE A 189 -4.72 1.93 -16.32
CA ILE A 189 -3.56 2.84 -16.35
C ILE A 189 -3.86 4.04 -17.25
N THR A 190 -4.37 3.79 -18.46
CA THR A 190 -4.65 4.87 -19.42
C THR A 190 -5.68 5.84 -18.85
N LYS A 191 -6.76 5.32 -18.26
CA LYS A 191 -7.81 6.12 -17.61
C LYS A 191 -7.25 6.96 -16.46
N ALA A 192 -6.38 6.38 -15.64
CA ALA A 192 -5.76 7.07 -14.51
C ALA A 192 -4.84 8.21 -14.98
N MET A 193 -4.04 7.98 -16.02
CA MET A 193 -3.15 9.01 -16.59
C MET A 193 -3.88 10.13 -17.34
N THR A 194 -5.09 9.89 -17.86
CA THR A 194 -5.88 10.90 -18.57
C THR A 194 -6.73 11.79 -17.65
N ARG A 195 -6.68 11.59 -16.32
CA ARG A 195 -7.45 12.38 -15.34
C ARG A 195 -6.74 13.67 -14.88
N GLU A 196 -5.58 14.01 -15.44
CA GLU A 196 -4.96 15.35 -15.37
C GLU A 196 -5.71 16.38 -16.23
#